data_AF-V4ADD9-F1
#
_entry.id   AF-V4ADD9-F1
#
_cell.length_a   1.000
_cell.length_b   1.000
_cell.length_c   1.000
_cell.angle_alpha   90.00
_cell.angle_beta   90.00
_cell.angle_gamma   90.00
#
_symmetry.space_group_name_H-M   'P 1'
#
loop_
_entity.id
_entity.type
_entity.pdbx_description
1 polymer ?
#
loop_
_entity_poly.entity_id
_entity_poly.type
_entity_poly.pdbx_seq_one_letter_code
_entity_poly.pdbx_strand_id
1 'polypeptide(L)'
;TQMKRLRHPIVKRADGSEALELQLDLSNFKPEEITVKTSGKELAVHAKHEEKSENSSVYQEYCRKFVLPDNVNPELVESTFSKDGILTITGPAALEA
;
A
#
# COMPACT_ATOMS: atom_id res chain seq x y z
N THR A 1 -1.39 -17.77 -7.35
CA THR A 1 -0.40 -16.70 -7.58
C THR A 1 0.48 -16.57 -6.38
N GLN A 2 1.79 -16.82 -6.53
CA GLN A 2 2.74 -16.74 -5.43
C GLN A 2 2.70 -15.32 -4.85
N MET A 3 2.17 -15.20 -3.63
CA MET A 3 2.26 -13.99 -2.82
C MET A 3 3.74 -13.79 -2.53
N LYS A 4 4.46 -13.15 -3.47
CA LYS A 4 5.89 -12.85 -3.37
C LYS A 4 6.07 -12.06 -2.09
N ARG A 5 6.55 -12.79 -1.09
CA ARG A 5 7.17 -12.38 0.16
C ARG A 5 7.00 -10.89 0.44
N LEU A 6 6.09 -10.55 1.36
CA LEU A 6 6.29 -9.41 2.24
C LEU A 6 7.54 -9.71 3.08
N ARG A 7 8.72 -9.64 2.48
CA ARG A 7 9.96 -9.49 3.24
C ARG A 7 9.82 -8.13 3.87
N HIS A 8 9.74 -8.11 5.20
CA HIS A 8 9.86 -6.96 6.09
C HIS A 8 9.64 -5.61 5.40
N PRO A 9 8.54 -4.90 5.69
CA PRO A 9 8.23 -3.65 5.03
C PRO A 9 9.22 -2.52 5.40
N ILE A 10 10.26 -2.82 6.20
CA ILE A 10 11.33 -1.91 6.55
C ILE A 10 12.54 -2.15 5.63
N VAL A 11 12.92 -1.10 4.90
CA VAL A 11 14.13 -1.04 4.07
C VAL A 11 15.19 -0.20 4.78
N LYS A 12 16.44 -0.67 4.77
CA LYS A 12 17.60 0.12 5.19
C LYS A 12 18.14 0.90 4.00
N ARG A 13 18.25 2.21 4.14
CA ARG A 13 18.84 3.10 3.14
C ARG A 13 20.36 3.17 3.29
N ALA A 14 21.03 3.67 2.27
CA ALA A 14 22.49 3.76 2.22
C ALA A 14 23.07 4.72 3.28
N ASP A 15 22.30 5.71 3.72
CA ASP A 15 22.66 6.62 4.81
C ASP A 15 22.49 6.01 6.21
N GLY A 16 22.03 4.75 6.30
CA GLY A 16 21.79 4.04 7.56
C GLY A 16 20.41 4.27 8.15
N SER A 17 19.59 5.16 7.59
CA SER A 17 18.19 5.31 8.00
C SER A 17 17.33 4.12 7.57
N GLU A 18 16.24 3.90 8.31
CA GLU A 18 15.23 2.91 7.99
C GLU A 18 13.97 3.60 7.46
N ALA A 19 13.24 2.92 6.59
CA ALA A 19 11.94 3.39 6.13
C ALA A 19 10.98 2.26 5.86
N LEU A 20 9.70 2.57 6.03
CA LEU A 20 8.63 1.78 5.48
C LEU A 20 8.67 1.90 3.94
N GLU A 21 8.64 0.76 3.25
CA GLU A 21 8.40 0.68 1.81
C GLU A 21 7.54 -0.55 1.49
N LEU A 22 6.35 -0.29 0.95
CA LEU A 22 5.42 -1.31 0.48
C LEU A 22 5.07 -1.03 -0.97
N GLN A 23 5.07 -2.08 -1.79
CA GLN A 23 4.63 -2.01 -3.18
C GLN A 23 3.52 -3.03 -3.43
N LEU A 24 2.40 -2.54 -3.94
CA LEU A 24 1.21 -3.34 -4.25
C LEU A 24 0.85 -3.15 -5.72
N ASP A 25 0.73 -4.27 -6.43
CA ASP A 25 0.23 -4.30 -7.79
C ASP A 25 -1.30 -4.13 -7.77
N LEU A 26 -1.77 -2.99 -8.25
CA LEU A 26 -3.18 -2.61 -8.35
C LEU A 26 -3.49 -2.13 -9.78
N SER A 27 -2.85 -2.71 -10.80
CA SER A 27 -2.96 -2.30 -12.20
C SER A 27 -4.36 -2.41 -12.80
N ASN A 28 -5.25 -3.17 -12.16
CA ASN A 28 -6.65 -3.30 -12.56
C ASN A 28 -7.55 -2.19 -11.99
N PHE A 29 -7.00 -1.26 -11.21
CA PHE A 29 -7.74 -0.19 -10.54
C PHE A 29 -7.23 1.18 -10.98
N LYS A 30 -8.13 2.15 -11.03
CA LYS A 30 -7.78 3.55 -11.25
C LYS A 30 -7.37 4.23 -9.94
N PRO A 31 -6.57 5.31 -9.98
CA PRO A 31 -6.17 6.03 -8.78
C PRO A 31 -7.35 6.44 -7.89
N GLU A 32 -8.46 6.90 -8.49
CA GLU A 32 -9.67 7.32 -7.79
C GLU A 32 -10.46 6.18 -7.13
N GLU A 33 -10.19 4.93 -7.51
CA GLU A 33 -10.81 3.73 -6.94
C GLU A 33 -10.04 3.20 -5.73
N ILE A 34 -8.86 3.75 -5.43
CA ILE A 34 -7.94 3.30 -4.40
C ILE A 34 -8.03 4.23 -3.18
N THR A 35 -8.15 3.64 -2.01
CA THR A 35 -8.16 4.31 -0.72
C THR A 35 -7.09 3.70 0.18
N VAL A 36 -6.17 4.53 0.65
CA VAL A 36 -5.18 4.19 1.67
C VAL A 36 -5.55 4.91 2.96
N LYS A 37 -5.59 4.17 4.06
CA LYS A 37 -5.91 4.71 5.38
C LYS A 37 -4.97 4.16 6.42
N THR A 38 -4.55 5.02 7.34
CA THR A 38 -3.87 4.63 8.57
C THR A 38 -4.80 4.87 9.75
N SER A 39 -4.83 3.93 10.69
CA SER A 39 -5.60 4.02 11.93
C SER A 39 -4.83 3.34 13.05
N GLY A 40 -4.29 4.12 13.99
CA GLY A 40 -3.36 3.60 14.99
C GLY A 40 -2.14 2.98 14.31
N LYS A 41 -1.88 1.69 14.57
CA LYS A 41 -0.77 0.92 13.96
C LYS A 41 -1.21 0.08 12.76
N GLU A 42 -2.39 0.32 12.20
CA GLU A 42 -2.85 -0.41 11.03
C GLU A 42 -2.85 0.49 9.80
N LEU A 43 -2.30 -0.02 8.70
CA LEU A 43 -2.44 0.52 7.36
C LEU A 43 -3.37 -0.37 6.54
N ALA A 44 -4.44 0.21 6.03
CA ALA A 44 -5.43 -0.47 5.20
C ALA A 44 -5.41 0.12 3.78
N VAL A 45 -5.39 -0.78 2.79
CA VAL A 45 -5.55 -0.46 1.37
C VAL A 45 -6.83 -1.13 0.89
N HIS A 46 -7.72 -0.31 0.34
CA HIS A 46 -8.95 -0.74 -0.29
C HIS A 46 -8.99 -0.22 -1.72
N ALA A 47 -9.31 -1.08 -2.68
CA ALA A 47 -9.57 -0.66 -4.05
C ALA A 47 -10.83 -1.34 -4.56
N LYS A 48 -11.71 -0.60 -5.22
CA LYS A 48 -12.99 -1.12 -5.72
C LYS A 48 -13.25 -0.63 -7.13
N HIS A 49 -13.39 -1.56 -8.06
CA HIS A 49 -13.75 -1.31 -9.45
C HIS A 49 -15.12 -1.93 -9.74
N GLU A 50 -16.03 -1.12 -10.27
CA GLU A 50 -17.35 -1.57 -10.73
C GLU A 50 -17.63 -0.96 -12.11
N GLU A 51 -17.75 -1.80 -13.12
CA GLU A 51 -18.10 -1.39 -14.48
C GLU A 51 -19.36 -2.13 -14.92
N LYS A 52 -20.34 -1.40 -15.43
CA LYS A 52 -21.58 -1.97 -15.99
C LYS A 52 -21.66 -1.63 -17.47
N SER A 53 -21.86 -2.67 -18.26
CA SER A 53 -22.14 -2.62 -19.70
C SER A 53 -23.54 -3.20 -19.97
N GLU A 54 -24.03 -3.04 -21.20
CA GLU A 54 -25.39 -3.45 -21.61
C GLU A 54 -25.67 -4.95 -21.34
N ASN A 55 -24.64 -5.81 -21.40
CA ASN A 55 -24.78 -7.27 -21.27
C ASN A 55 -23.94 -7.88 -20.14
N SER A 56 -23.18 -7.09 -19.38
CA SER A 56 -22.27 -7.61 -18.36
C SER A 56 -21.98 -6.59 -17.26
N SER A 57 -21.57 -7.10 -16.10
CA SER A 57 -21.04 -6.28 -15.02
C SER A 57 -19.71 -6.87 -14.55
N VAL A 58 -18.72 -6.02 -14.38
CA VAL A 58 -17.42 -6.36 -13.80
C VAL A 58 -17.38 -5.75 -12.40
N TYR A 59 -17.05 -6.59 -11.42
CA TYR A 59 -16.80 -6.17 -10.05
C TYR A 59 -15.45 -6.73 -9.61
N GLN A 60 -14.55 -5.86 -9.18
CA GLN A 60 -13.29 -6.25 -8.58
C GLN A 60 -13.09 -5.47 -7.30
N GLU A 61 -12.61 -6.15 -6.27
CA GLU A 61 -12.33 -5.55 -4.97
C GLU A 61 -11.04 -6.12 -4.41
N TYR A 62 -10.20 -5.21 -3.90
CA TYR A 62 -8.96 -5.53 -3.23
C TYR A 62 -8.97 -4.93 -1.83
N CYS A 63 -8.77 -5.76 -0.82
CA CYS A 63 -8.66 -5.35 0.57
C CYS A 63 -7.40 -5.95 1.17
N ARG A 64 -6.49 -5.11 1.68
CA ARG A 64 -5.31 -5.59 2.40
C ARG A 64 -4.99 -4.70 3.57
N LYS A 65 -4.65 -5.32 4.69
CA LYS A 65 -4.21 -4.65 5.92
C LYS A 65 -2.79 -5.04 6.25
N PHE A 66 -2.06 -4.09 6.80
CA PHE A 66 -0.69 -4.22 7.26
C PHE A 66 -0.62 -3.68 8.68
N VAL A 67 0.03 -4.42 9.56
CA VAL A 67 0.42 -3.87 10.85
C VAL A 67 1.71 -3.09 10.63
N LEU A 68 1.66 -1.80 10.92
CA LEU A 68 2.84 -0.94 10.90
C LEU A 68 3.74 -1.32 12.08
N PRO A 69 5.05 -1.45 11.84
CA PRO A 69 6.03 -1.58 12.92
C PRO A 69 5.93 -0.44 13.93
N ASP A 70 6.29 -0.70 15.18
CA ASP A 70 6.21 0.27 16.28
C ASP A 70 7.00 1.56 16.00
N ASN A 71 8.04 1.45 15.19
CA ASN A 71 8.95 2.53 14.85
C ASN A 71 8.52 3.35 13.62
N VAL A 72 7.34 3.09 13.05
CA VAL A 72 6.78 3.86 11.93
C VAL A 72 5.67 4.78 12.43
N ASN A 73 5.78 6.08 12.17
CA ASN A 73 4.71 7.01 12.47
C ASN A 73 3.62 6.94 11.36
N PRO A 74 2.38 6.53 11.66
CA PRO A 74 1.29 6.44 10.69
C PRO A 74 0.91 7.78 10.05
N GLU A 75 1.19 8.92 10.70
CA GLU A 75 0.89 10.26 10.19
C GLU A 75 1.91 10.72 9.13
N LEU A 76 3.09 10.11 9.12
CA LEU A 76 4.16 10.41 8.16
C LEU A 76 4.19 9.42 6.99
N VAL A 77 3.19 8.54 6.91
CA VAL A 77 3.05 7.61 5.80
C VAL A 77 2.42 8.32 4.62
N GLU A 78 3.11 8.23 3.48
CA GLU A 78 2.68 8.76 2.20
C GLU A 78 2.44 7.61 1.22
N SER A 79 1.61 7.87 0.21
CA SER A 79 1.34 6.90 -0.85
C SER A 79 1.34 7.55 -2.22
N THR A 80 1.87 6.84 -3.21
CA THR A 80 1.91 7.26 -4.60
C THR A 80 1.48 6.10 -5.49
N PHE A 81 0.76 6.38 -6.57
CA PHE A 81 0.32 5.38 -7.52
C PHE A 81 0.91 5.68 -8.90
N SER A 82 1.67 4.73 -9.44
CA SER A 82 2.34 4.90 -10.73
C SER A 82 1.41 4.58 -11.91
N LYS A 83 1.77 5.07 -13.10
CA LYS A 83 1.06 4.76 -14.35
C LYS A 83 1.08 3.27 -14.71
N ASP A 84 2.08 2.55 -14.22
CA ASP A 84 2.22 1.10 -14.40
C ASP A 84 1.33 0.29 -13.44
N GLY A 85 0.52 0.96 -12.61
CA GLY A 85 -0.43 0.30 -11.72
C GLY A 85 0.13 -0.10 -10.36
N ILE A 86 1.28 0.45 -9.96
CA ILE A 86 1.93 0.10 -8.69
C ILE A 86 1.65 1.16 -7.65
N LEU A 87 0.96 0.78 -6.58
CA LEU A 87 0.82 1.58 -5.37
C LEU A 87 2.06 1.41 -4.51
N THR A 88 2.79 2.50 -4.31
CA THR A 88 3.96 2.57 -3.43
C THR A 88 3.60 3.36 -2.19
N ILE A 89 3.82 2.76 -1.02
CA ILE A 89 3.54 3.38 0.28
C ILE A 89 4.86 3.48 1.03
N THR A 90 5.21 4.68 1.46
CA THR A 90 6.49 4.99 2.10
C THR A 90 6.28 5.78 3.38
N GLY A 91 7.21 5.64 4.32
CA GLY A 91 7.23 6.48 5.52
C GLY A 91 8.56 6.39 6.23
N PRO A 92 8.95 7.41 7.01
CA PRO A 92 10.13 7.33 7.84
C PRO A 92 9.92 6.27 8.94
N ALA A 93 10.91 5.39 9.11
CA ALA A 93 10.98 4.53 10.28
C ALA A 93 12.06 5.11 11.20
N ALA A 94 11.69 5.42 12.44
CA ALA A 94 12.67 5.82 13.43
C ALA A 94 13.54 4.60 13.75
N LEU A 95 14.85 4.77 13.82
CA LEU A 95 15.68 3.77 14.47
C LEU A 95 15.36 3.90 15.97
N GLU A 96 14.76 2.90 16.60
CA GLU A 96 14.74 2.89 18.07
C GLU A 96 16.20 2.88 18.54
N ALA A 97 16.56 3.88 19.36
CA ALA A 97 17.91 4.09 19.88
C ALA A 97 18.26 3.06 20.97
#